data_AF-A0AA42XQQ6-F1
#
_entry.id   AF-A0AA42XQQ6-F1
#
_cell.length_a   1.000
_cell.length_b   1.000
_cell.length_c   1.000
_cell.angle_alpha   90.00
_cell.angle_beta   90.00
_cell.angle_gamma   90.00
#
_symmetry.space_group_name_H-M   'P 1'
#
loop_
_entity.id
_entity.type
_entity.pdbx_description
1 polymer ?
#
loop_
_entity_poly.entity_id
_entity_poly.type
_entity_poly.pdbx_seq_one_letter_code
_entity_poly.pdbx_strand_id
1 'polypeptide(L)'
;MERTQKTLTMADVAGWGSALVTFGLIQGAFYLKAYWGHFGLDPFQFVAVSELALAGLAGIGMVLFLMLLASLFGGWVEMKVTSGSSKSKLFAWLFPVLFFTALGLLLWWSNTWPLLIGVLLTVICALIVHLSPVVPTAVKDSPWLIYALVMLVYVSIASSMLGSQRAEKISSGGGKHVTAVTVDGKVQGDLSLIGRLGDSYALWDPARKATVLVPVGDVGRLEILRKGVIPVPAAQ
;
A
#
# COMPACT_ATOMS: atom_id res chain seq x y z
N MET A 1 -10.21 39.98 -8.13
CA MET A 1 -9.26 38.97 -8.66
C MET A 1 -10.03 38.12 -9.66
N GLU A 2 -9.87 38.40 -10.95
CA GLU A 2 -10.40 37.54 -12.01
C GLU A 2 -9.73 36.17 -11.89
N ARG A 3 -10.53 35.15 -11.60
CA ARG A 3 -10.09 33.76 -11.62
C ARG A 3 -9.95 33.40 -13.10
N THR A 4 -8.77 33.56 -13.69
CA THR A 4 -8.47 33.07 -15.04
C THR A 4 -8.89 31.61 -15.11
N GLN A 5 -9.99 31.35 -15.80
CA GLN A 5 -10.56 30.03 -15.98
C GLN A 5 -9.62 29.28 -16.93
N LYS A 6 -8.57 28.66 -16.38
CA LYS A 6 -7.68 27.78 -17.15
C LYS A 6 -8.53 26.62 -17.67
N THR A 7 -8.85 26.66 -18.95
CA THR A 7 -9.44 25.54 -19.67
C THR A 7 -8.42 24.40 -19.67
N LEU A 8 -8.72 23.35 -18.91
CA LEU A 8 -7.93 22.11 -18.92
C LEU A 8 -7.88 21.58 -20.35
N THR A 9 -6.69 21.49 -20.91
CA THR A 9 -6.51 20.95 -22.26
C THR A 9 -6.53 19.42 -22.22
N MET A 10 -6.86 18.77 -23.34
CA MET A 10 -6.72 17.31 -23.48
C MET A 10 -5.29 16.84 -23.16
N ALA A 11 -4.28 17.66 -23.47
CA ALA A 11 -2.89 17.38 -23.14
C ALA A 11 -2.63 17.41 -21.63
N ASP A 12 -3.25 18.36 -20.89
CA ASP A 12 -3.15 18.39 -19.43
C ASP A 12 -3.78 17.14 -18.81
N VAL A 13 -4.97 16.74 -19.28
CA VAL A 13 -5.66 15.54 -18.79
C VAL A 13 -4.85 14.27 -19.09
N ALA A 14 -4.30 14.15 -20.30
CA ALA A 14 -3.44 13.02 -20.66
C ALA A 14 -2.12 13.01 -19.86
N GLY A 15 -1.53 14.19 -19.62
CA GLY A 15 -0.33 14.34 -18.80
C GLY A 15 -0.55 13.92 -17.36
N TRP A 16 -1.61 14.39 -16.71
CA TRP A 16 -1.97 13.99 -15.35
C TRP A 16 -2.39 12.53 -15.26
N GLY A 17 -3.16 12.05 -16.25
CA GLY A 17 -3.57 10.65 -16.33
C GLY A 17 -2.38 9.70 -16.43
N SER A 18 -1.41 10.00 -17.31
CA SER A 18 -0.19 9.19 -17.45
C SER A 18 0.67 9.22 -16.19
N ALA A 19 0.86 10.37 -15.55
CA ALA A 19 1.60 10.49 -14.30
C ALA A 19 0.97 9.65 -13.17
N LEU A 20 -0.36 9.68 -13.06
CA LEU A 20 -1.10 8.86 -12.09
C LEU A 20 -0.96 7.36 -12.38
N VAL A 21 -1.02 6.96 -13.65
CA VAL A 21 -0.82 5.57 -14.06
C VAL A 21 0.58 5.08 -13.68
N THR A 22 1.61 5.83 -14.03
CA THR A 22 3.00 5.51 -13.67
C THR A 22 3.17 5.42 -12.16
N PHE A 23 2.59 6.36 -11.42
CA PHE A 23 2.62 6.34 -9.96
C PHE A 23 1.98 5.06 -9.39
N GLY A 24 0.77 4.72 -9.83
CA GLY A 24 0.07 3.52 -9.40
C GLY A 24 0.86 2.23 -9.65
N LEU A 25 1.46 2.11 -10.83
CA LEU A 25 2.30 0.97 -11.19
C LEU A 25 3.53 0.85 -10.29
N ILE A 26 4.21 1.96 -9.99
CA ILE A 26 5.35 1.97 -9.08
C ILE A 26 4.92 1.56 -7.66
N GLN A 27 3.80 2.09 -7.16
CA GLN A 27 3.30 1.71 -5.84
C GLN A 27 2.89 0.25 -5.78
N GLY A 28 2.23 -0.27 -6.81
CA GLY A 28 1.88 -1.68 -6.94
C GLY A 28 3.12 -2.58 -6.99
N ALA A 29 4.17 -2.15 -7.69
CA ALA A 29 5.45 -2.85 -7.75
C ALA A 29 6.12 -2.94 -6.37
N PHE A 30 6.15 -1.85 -5.59
CA PHE A 30 6.68 -1.89 -4.23
C PHE A 30 5.88 -2.82 -3.31
N TYR A 31 4.55 -2.77 -3.39
CA TYR A 31 3.67 -3.66 -2.64
C TYR A 31 3.95 -5.13 -2.97
N LEU A 32 3.93 -5.48 -4.25
CA LEU A 32 4.12 -6.85 -4.73
C LEU A 32 5.51 -7.36 -4.38
N LYS A 33 6.56 -6.53 -4.56
CA LYS A 33 7.92 -6.91 -4.19
C LYS A 33 8.05 -7.21 -2.70
N ALA A 34 7.46 -6.38 -1.84
CA ALA A 34 7.48 -6.60 -0.40
C ALA A 34 6.65 -7.83 0.02
N TYR A 35 5.49 -8.04 -0.62
CA TYR A 35 4.61 -9.17 -0.34
C TYR A 35 5.22 -10.51 -0.78
N TRP A 36 5.60 -10.64 -2.06
CA TRP A 36 6.12 -11.88 -2.63
C TRP A 36 7.56 -12.14 -2.20
N GLY A 37 8.36 -11.09 -2.01
CA GLY A 37 9.75 -11.20 -1.53
C GLY A 37 9.83 -11.82 -0.13
N HIS A 38 8.82 -11.63 0.72
CA HIS A 38 8.71 -12.30 2.02
C HIS A 38 8.67 -13.84 1.89
N PHE A 39 8.14 -14.34 0.78
CA PHE A 39 8.04 -15.76 0.46
C PHE A 39 9.22 -16.25 -0.39
N GLY A 40 10.25 -15.42 -0.58
CA GLY A 40 11.41 -15.72 -1.42
C GLY A 40 11.11 -15.74 -2.93
N LEU A 41 9.96 -15.20 -3.33
CA LEU A 41 9.53 -15.16 -4.73
C LEU A 41 9.77 -13.77 -5.32
N ASP A 42 10.28 -13.73 -6.56
CA ASP A 42 10.37 -12.50 -7.32
C ASP A 42 9.11 -12.35 -8.20
N PRO A 43 8.20 -11.41 -7.89
CA PRO A 43 6.98 -11.27 -8.67
C PRO A 43 7.26 -10.89 -10.12
N PHE A 44 8.36 -10.19 -10.43
CA PHE A 44 8.62 -9.75 -11.80
C PHE A 44 9.08 -10.88 -12.73
N GLN A 45 9.43 -12.04 -12.18
CA GLN A 45 9.79 -13.22 -12.96
C GLN A 45 8.56 -14.06 -13.36
N PHE A 46 7.46 -13.94 -12.61
CA PHE A 46 6.31 -14.87 -12.72
C PHE A 46 4.95 -14.16 -12.92
N VAL A 47 4.86 -12.85 -12.69
CA VAL A 47 3.61 -12.07 -12.83
C VAL A 47 3.46 -11.56 -14.25
N ALA A 48 2.29 -11.82 -14.85
CA ALA A 48 1.90 -11.18 -16.11
C ALA A 48 1.65 -9.68 -15.88
N VAL A 49 2.11 -8.83 -16.80
CA VAL A 49 1.98 -7.36 -16.73
C VAL A 49 0.53 -6.91 -16.44
N SER A 50 -0.47 -7.70 -16.85
CA SER A 50 -1.90 -7.45 -16.60
C SER A 50 -2.30 -7.46 -15.12
N GLU A 51 -1.72 -8.33 -14.29
CA GLU A 51 -2.02 -8.40 -12.85
C GLU A 51 -1.40 -7.20 -12.11
N LEU A 52 -0.21 -6.80 -12.56
CA LEU A 52 0.48 -5.61 -12.05
C LEU A 52 -0.26 -4.33 -12.43
N ALA A 53 -0.81 -4.28 -13.65
CA ALA A 53 -1.66 -3.19 -14.11
C ALA A 53 -2.97 -3.07 -13.34
N LEU A 54 -3.62 -4.20 -13.01
CA LEU A 54 -4.86 -4.20 -12.23
C LEU A 54 -4.62 -3.74 -10.78
N ALA A 55 -3.54 -4.23 -10.15
CA ALA A 55 -3.13 -3.77 -8.83
C ALA A 55 -2.76 -2.27 -8.84
N GLY A 56 -2.05 -1.82 -9.87
CA GLY A 56 -1.74 -0.42 -10.10
C GLY A 56 -3.00 0.44 -10.27
N LEU A 57 -3.98 0.00 -11.06
CA LEU A 57 -5.25 0.68 -11.27
C LEU A 57 -6.07 0.82 -9.98
N ALA A 58 -6.15 -0.25 -9.19
CA ALA A 58 -6.80 -0.22 -7.88
C ALA A 58 -6.10 0.74 -6.91
N GLY A 59 -4.77 0.77 -6.94
CA GLY A 59 -3.95 1.74 -6.19
C GLY A 59 -4.25 3.19 -6.58
N ILE A 60 -4.38 3.47 -7.88
CA ILE A 60 -4.73 4.80 -8.40
C ILE A 60 -6.11 5.23 -7.91
N GLY A 61 -7.11 4.35 -8.04
CA GLY A 61 -8.47 4.63 -7.57
C GLY A 61 -8.53 4.96 -6.08
N MET A 62 -7.80 4.20 -5.25
CA MET A 62 -7.73 4.46 -3.81
C MET A 62 -7.02 5.77 -3.46
N VAL A 63 -5.93 6.10 -4.14
CA VAL A 63 -5.19 7.35 -3.89
C VAL A 63 -6.03 8.56 -4.28
N LEU A 64 -6.69 8.52 -5.44
CA LEU A 64 -7.59 9.59 -5.88
C LEU A 64 -8.76 9.77 -4.90
N PHE A 65 -9.32 8.67 -4.40
CA PHE A 65 -10.38 8.70 -3.40
C PHE A 65 -9.90 9.30 -2.06
N LEU A 66 -8.71 8.93 -1.59
CA LEU A 66 -8.11 9.49 -0.37
C LEU A 66 -7.74 10.97 -0.54
N MET A 67 -7.25 11.38 -1.71
CA MET A 67 -7.00 12.80 -2.00
C MET A 67 -8.29 13.62 -1.97
N LEU A 68 -9.40 13.08 -2.51
CA LEU A 68 -10.71 13.72 -2.42
C LEU A 68 -11.14 13.87 -0.95
N LEU A 69 -11.04 12.80 -0.15
CA LEU A 69 -11.36 12.84 1.28
C LEU A 69 -10.48 13.85 2.04
N ALA A 70 -9.18 13.86 1.76
CA ALA A 70 -8.24 14.79 2.38
C ALA A 70 -8.55 16.24 2.00
N SER A 71 -8.93 16.52 0.75
CA SER A 71 -9.35 17.85 0.32
C SER A 71 -10.63 18.29 1.02
N LEU A 72 -11.61 17.40 1.18
CA LEU A 72 -12.87 17.67 1.86
C LEU A 72 -12.65 17.94 3.36
N PHE A 73 -11.83 17.10 4.02
CA PHE A 73 -11.47 17.29 5.42
C PHE A 73 -10.60 18.53 5.65
N GLY A 74 -9.62 18.77 4.78
CA GLY A 74 -8.73 19.94 4.86
C GLY A 74 -9.52 21.24 4.76
N GLY A 75 -10.43 21.35 3.79
CA GLY A 75 -11.30 22.52 3.66
C GLY A 75 -12.24 22.71 4.85
N TRP A 76 -12.75 21.61 5.44
CA TRP A 76 -13.58 21.67 6.65
C TRP A 76 -12.80 22.15 7.88
N VAL A 77 -11.57 21.64 8.07
CA VAL A 77 -10.69 22.04 9.17
C VAL A 77 -10.25 23.49 9.02
N GLU A 78 -9.85 23.91 7.82
CA GLU A 78 -9.47 25.30 7.53
C GLU A 78 -10.61 26.27 7.84
N MET A 79 -11.84 25.94 7.43
CA MET A 79 -13.03 26.73 7.73
C MET A 79 -13.33 26.81 9.24
N LYS A 80 -13.12 25.72 9.99
CA LYS A 80 -13.29 25.69 11.46
C LYS A 80 -12.22 26.46 12.22
N VAL A 81 -10.98 26.45 11.74
CA VAL A 81 -9.84 27.14 12.39
C VAL A 81 -9.87 28.64 12.11
N THR A 82 -10.23 29.05 10.89
CA THR A 82 -10.24 30.46 10.48
C THR A 82 -11.47 31.24 10.94
N SER A 83 -12.57 30.58 11.31
CA SER A 83 -13.82 31.23 11.73
C SER A 83 -13.90 31.62 13.23
N GLY A 84 -12.86 31.38 14.04
CA GLY A 84 -12.92 31.56 15.50
C GLY A 84 -12.18 32.77 16.07
N SER A 85 -12.84 33.50 17.00
CA SER A 85 -12.31 34.52 17.93
C SER A 85 -11.10 34.03 18.76
N SER A 86 -10.41 34.88 19.55
CA SER A 86 -9.09 34.64 20.17
C SER A 86 -8.85 33.29 20.90
N LYS A 87 -9.89 32.57 21.37
CA LYS A 87 -9.82 31.16 21.81
C LYS A 87 -9.38 30.19 20.70
N SER A 88 -9.55 30.56 19.45
CA SER A 88 -9.12 29.88 18.23
C SER A 88 -7.61 29.73 18.15
N LYS A 89 -6.80 30.72 18.60
CA LYS A 89 -5.33 30.60 18.54
C LYS A 89 -4.80 29.46 19.41
N LEU A 90 -5.38 29.26 20.58
CA LEU A 90 -4.98 28.18 21.51
C LEU A 90 -5.47 26.82 21.02
N PHE A 91 -6.69 26.76 20.46
CA PHE A 91 -7.24 25.56 19.84
C PHE A 91 -6.49 25.18 18.56
N ALA A 92 -6.12 26.16 17.72
CA ALA A 92 -5.35 25.97 16.50
C ALA A 92 -3.93 25.46 16.76
N TRP A 93 -3.40 25.64 17.97
CA TRP A 93 -2.07 25.15 18.34
C TRP A 93 -2.13 23.82 19.11
N LEU A 94 -3.07 23.67 20.04
CA LEU A 94 -3.25 22.43 20.80
C LEU A 94 -3.82 21.30 19.94
N PHE A 95 -4.74 21.60 19.02
CA PHE A 95 -5.39 20.56 18.21
C PHE A 95 -4.40 19.81 17.32
N PRO A 96 -3.50 20.45 16.55
CA PRO A 96 -2.47 19.73 15.79
C PRO A 96 -1.54 18.92 16.69
N VAL A 97 -1.07 19.51 17.80
CA VAL A 97 -0.16 18.83 18.73
C VAL A 97 -0.81 17.57 19.31
N LEU A 98 -2.06 17.67 19.76
CA LEU A 98 -2.82 16.55 20.31
C LEU A 98 -3.15 15.51 19.23
N PHE A 99 -3.49 15.95 18.02
CA PHE A 99 -3.78 15.07 16.90
C PHE A 99 -2.55 14.27 16.46
N PHE A 100 -1.40 14.93 16.27
CA PHE A 100 -0.16 14.26 15.86
C PHE A 100 0.42 13.37 16.97
N THR A 101 0.30 13.75 18.24
CA THR A 101 0.69 12.88 19.36
C THR A 101 -0.23 11.66 19.47
N ALA A 102 -1.55 11.83 19.39
CA ALA A 102 -2.49 10.71 19.37
C ALA A 102 -2.26 9.80 18.16
N LEU A 103 -2.02 10.38 16.97
CA LEU A 103 -1.70 9.62 15.75
C LEU A 103 -0.39 8.85 15.91
N GLY A 104 0.66 9.47 16.46
CA GLY A 104 1.94 8.81 16.72
C GLY A 104 1.81 7.65 17.71
N LEU A 105 1.05 7.84 18.80
CA LEU A 105 0.74 6.80 19.78
C LEU A 105 -0.06 5.65 19.16
N LEU A 106 -1.04 5.95 18.31
CA LEU A 106 -1.86 4.94 17.65
C LEU A 106 -1.07 4.17 16.59
N LEU A 107 -0.19 4.84 15.85
CA LEU A 107 0.74 4.22 14.90
C LEU A 107 1.76 3.33 15.61
N TRP A 108 2.28 3.77 16.75
CA TRP A 108 3.16 2.96 17.59
C TRP A 108 2.44 1.72 18.13
N TRP A 109 1.24 1.89 18.68
CA TRP A 109 0.46 0.80 19.25
C TRP A 109 0.04 -0.25 18.21
N SER A 110 -0.26 0.18 16.98
CA SER A 110 -0.60 -0.72 15.88
C SER A 110 0.61 -1.41 15.22
N ASN A 111 1.83 -1.22 15.74
CA ASN A 111 3.08 -1.68 15.11
C ASN A 111 3.26 -1.13 13.68
N THR A 112 2.70 0.06 13.43
CA THR A 112 2.70 0.78 12.15
C THR A 112 3.76 1.87 12.13
N TRP A 113 4.79 1.72 12.96
CA TRP A 113 5.90 2.67 13.13
C TRP A 113 6.72 2.94 11.86
N PRO A 114 6.83 2.06 10.85
CA PRO A 114 7.51 2.40 9.60
C PRO A 114 6.87 3.60 8.87
N LEU A 115 5.58 3.88 9.09
CA LEU A 115 4.97 5.11 8.58
C LEU A 115 5.56 6.37 9.21
N LEU A 116 5.96 6.32 10.49
CA LEU A 116 6.65 7.44 11.15
C LEU A 116 8.02 7.69 10.52
N ILE A 117 8.75 6.63 10.15
CA ILE A 117 9.98 6.76 9.35
C ILE A 117 9.66 7.43 8.01
N GLY A 118 8.59 7.02 7.35
CA GLY A 118 8.16 7.64 6.09
C GLY A 118 7.86 9.12 6.22
N VAL A 119 7.18 9.54 7.29
CA VAL A 119 6.94 10.97 7.59
C VAL A 119 8.26 11.70 7.80
N LEU A 120 9.13 11.17 8.66
CA LEU A 120 10.42 11.79 8.95
C LEU A 120 11.27 11.93 7.69
N LEU A 121 11.34 10.88 6.87
CA LEU A 121 12.10 10.88 5.62
C LEU A 121 11.53 11.90 4.62
N THR A 122 10.21 12.03 4.54
CA THR A 122 9.55 13.05 3.71
C THR A 122 9.94 14.46 4.14
N VAL A 123 9.99 14.72 5.46
CA VAL A 123 10.44 16.02 6.01
C VAL A 123 11.92 16.26 5.71
N ILE A 124 12.78 15.24 5.89
CA ILE A 124 14.21 15.34 5.56
C ILE A 124 14.40 15.64 4.07
N CYS A 125 13.67 14.95 3.18
CA CYS A 125 13.70 15.22 1.75
C CYS A 125 13.25 16.65 1.43
N ALA A 126 12.18 17.14 2.07
CA ALA A 126 11.72 18.52 1.90
C ALA A 126 12.81 19.52 2.33
N LEU A 127 13.44 19.30 3.48
CA LEU A 127 14.54 20.13 3.97
C LEU A 127 15.73 20.12 2.99
N ILE A 128 16.13 18.95 2.49
CA ILE A 128 17.20 18.83 1.49
C ILE A 128 16.87 19.62 0.22
N VAL A 129 15.63 19.52 -0.27
CA VAL A 129 15.18 20.25 -1.47
C VAL A 129 15.23 21.76 -1.25
N HIS A 130 14.75 22.24 -0.10
CA HIS A 130 14.77 23.67 0.23
C HIS A 130 16.19 24.22 0.42
N LEU A 131 17.05 23.46 1.11
CA LEU A 131 18.43 23.85 1.40
C LEU A 131 19.38 23.67 0.21
N SER A 132 19.03 22.83 -0.76
CA SER A 132 19.90 22.54 -1.91
C SER A 132 20.09 23.78 -2.80
N PRO A 133 21.32 24.23 -3.06
CA PRO A 133 21.58 25.37 -3.94
C PRO A 133 21.29 25.05 -5.41
N VAL A 134 21.19 23.76 -5.77
CA VAL A 134 21.00 23.30 -7.16
C VAL A 134 19.54 23.29 -7.57
N VAL A 135 18.61 23.18 -6.62
CA VAL A 135 17.18 23.10 -6.93
C VAL A 135 16.65 24.50 -7.30
N PRO A 136 15.98 24.66 -8.45
CA PRO A 136 15.36 25.93 -8.84
C PRO A 136 14.35 26.43 -7.79
N THR A 137 14.31 27.75 -7.58
CA THR A 137 13.34 28.39 -6.68
C THR A 137 11.90 28.08 -7.06
N ALA A 138 11.60 27.94 -8.36
CA ALA A 138 10.30 27.52 -8.87
C ALA A 138 9.82 26.16 -8.31
N VAL A 139 10.74 25.25 -7.96
CA VAL A 139 10.39 23.96 -7.35
C VAL A 139 10.27 24.09 -5.83
N LYS A 140 11.15 24.88 -5.20
CA LYS A 140 11.14 25.12 -3.75
C LYS A 140 9.87 25.81 -3.28
N ASP A 141 9.43 26.82 -4.02
CA ASP A 141 8.26 27.63 -3.67
C ASP A 141 6.95 27.03 -4.22
N SER A 142 7.04 25.87 -4.89
CA SER A 142 5.87 25.19 -5.44
C SER A 142 5.01 24.59 -4.31
N PRO A 143 3.71 24.90 -4.25
CA PRO A 143 2.80 24.27 -3.29
C PRO A 143 2.66 22.76 -3.52
N TRP A 144 3.06 22.25 -4.69
CA TRP A 144 3.01 20.84 -5.06
C TRP A 144 4.19 20.02 -4.56
N LEU A 145 5.28 20.66 -4.12
CA LEU A 145 6.51 19.97 -3.71
C LEU A 145 6.24 18.97 -2.58
N ILE A 146 5.53 19.40 -1.54
CA ILE A 146 5.21 18.55 -0.39
C ILE A 146 4.34 17.37 -0.83
N TYR A 147 3.34 17.60 -1.69
CA TYR A 147 2.50 16.52 -2.21
C TYR A 147 3.31 15.52 -3.04
N ALA A 148 4.23 15.99 -3.88
CA ALA A 148 5.11 15.13 -4.67
C ALA A 148 6.03 14.29 -3.76
N LEU A 149 6.61 14.88 -2.71
CA LEU A 149 7.44 14.17 -1.74
C LEU A 149 6.65 13.15 -0.92
N VAL A 150 5.44 13.49 -0.47
CA VAL A 150 4.54 12.55 0.21
C VAL A 150 4.23 11.36 -0.70
N MET A 151 3.91 11.62 -1.97
CA MET A 151 3.62 10.55 -2.93
C MET A 151 4.86 9.68 -3.18
N LEU A 152 6.03 10.26 -3.42
CA LEU A 152 7.23 9.52 -3.78
C LEU A 152 7.87 8.77 -2.62
N VAL A 153 7.81 9.34 -1.41
CA VAL A 153 8.55 8.83 -0.25
C VAL A 153 7.61 8.12 0.72
N TYR A 154 6.63 8.85 1.25
CA TYR A 154 5.74 8.31 2.27
C TYR A 154 4.86 7.18 1.74
N VAL A 155 4.19 7.38 0.59
CA VAL A 155 3.29 6.36 0.04
C VAL A 155 4.05 5.10 -0.39
N SER A 156 5.30 5.21 -0.86
CA SER A 156 6.12 4.04 -1.20
C SER A 156 6.52 3.21 0.02
N ILE A 157 6.86 3.86 1.13
CA ILE A 157 7.12 3.16 2.40
C ILE A 157 5.83 2.49 2.90
N ALA A 158 4.70 3.21 2.85
CA ALA A 158 3.40 2.67 3.24
C ALA A 158 3.01 1.44 2.40
N SER A 159 3.19 1.51 1.09
CA SER A 159 2.89 0.42 0.16
C SER A 159 3.74 -0.82 0.44
N SER A 160 5.05 -0.64 0.63
CA SER A 160 5.97 -1.72 0.99
C SER A 160 5.60 -2.37 2.33
N MET A 161 5.28 -1.55 3.33
CA MET A 161 4.90 -2.02 4.67
C MET A 161 3.58 -2.81 4.66
N LEU A 162 2.59 -2.36 3.90
CA LEU A 162 1.32 -3.09 3.74
C LEU A 162 1.54 -4.45 3.06
N GLY A 163 2.45 -4.52 2.09
CA GLY A 163 2.85 -5.77 1.45
C GLY A 163 3.47 -6.74 2.46
N SER A 164 4.45 -6.28 3.23
CA SER A 164 5.16 -7.12 4.20
C SER A 164 4.23 -7.59 5.34
N GLN A 165 3.40 -6.72 5.90
CA GLN A 165 2.48 -7.09 6.98
C GLN A 165 1.46 -8.14 6.55
N ARG A 166 0.97 -8.05 5.31
CA ARG A 166 0.02 -9.04 4.78
C ARG A 166 0.71 -10.41 4.61
N ALA A 167 1.94 -10.42 4.10
CA ALA A 167 2.73 -11.64 3.97
C ALA A 167 3.07 -12.25 5.34
N GLU A 168 3.47 -11.42 6.31
CA GLU A 168 3.75 -11.82 7.68
C GLU A 168 2.54 -12.49 8.35
N LYS A 169 1.34 -11.90 8.19
CA LYS A 169 0.10 -12.47 8.72
C LYS A 169 -0.24 -13.85 8.14
N ILE A 170 0.08 -14.08 6.87
CA ILE A 170 -0.11 -15.39 6.22
C ILE A 170 0.96 -16.37 6.72
N SER A 171 2.24 -15.96 6.71
CA SER A 171 3.37 -16.82 7.08
C SER A 171 3.39 -17.25 8.55
N SER A 172 2.92 -16.38 9.46
CA SER A 172 2.77 -16.67 10.90
C SER A 172 1.57 -17.56 11.22
N GLY A 173 0.80 -17.98 10.21
CA GLY A 173 -0.39 -18.80 10.39
C GLY A 173 -1.56 -18.06 11.03
N GLY A 174 -1.57 -16.73 11.00
CA GLY A 174 -2.67 -15.87 11.43
C GLY A 174 -3.87 -15.86 10.47
N GLY A 175 -3.78 -16.61 9.36
CA GLY A 175 -4.91 -16.88 8.48
C GLY A 175 -5.96 -17.76 9.15
N LYS A 176 -7.25 -17.41 9.00
CA LYS A 176 -8.39 -18.23 9.46
C LYS A 176 -8.56 -19.52 8.65
N HIS A 177 -7.87 -19.64 7.53
CA HIS A 177 -8.05 -20.71 6.56
C HIS A 177 -6.70 -21.35 6.20
N VAL A 178 -6.77 -22.63 5.90
CA VAL A 178 -5.67 -23.48 5.49
C VAL A 178 -6.11 -24.19 4.21
N THR A 179 -5.20 -24.41 3.30
CA THR A 179 -5.49 -25.00 1.99
C THR A 179 -4.86 -26.38 1.86
N ALA A 180 -5.66 -27.33 1.40
CA ALA A 180 -5.21 -28.64 0.97
C ALA A 180 -5.22 -28.69 -0.56
N VAL A 181 -4.13 -29.13 -1.16
CA VAL A 181 -3.98 -29.24 -2.61
C VAL A 181 -3.68 -30.68 -2.97
N THR A 182 -4.47 -31.25 -3.88
CA THR A 182 -4.26 -32.60 -4.40
C THR A 182 -3.49 -32.53 -5.72
N VAL A 183 -2.28 -33.10 -5.73
CA VAL A 183 -1.40 -33.23 -6.90
C VAL A 183 -1.08 -34.71 -7.08
N ASP A 184 -1.29 -35.25 -8.29
CA ASP A 184 -1.05 -36.67 -8.61
C ASP A 184 -1.66 -37.66 -7.59
N GLY A 185 -2.87 -37.36 -7.11
CA GLY A 185 -3.57 -38.19 -6.12
C GLY A 185 -3.04 -38.10 -4.68
N LYS A 186 -1.97 -37.33 -4.42
CA LYS A 186 -1.47 -37.05 -3.06
C LYS A 186 -1.99 -35.70 -2.57
N VAL A 187 -2.63 -35.72 -1.41
CA VAL A 187 -3.11 -34.50 -0.74
C VAL A 187 -1.96 -33.89 0.05
N GLN A 188 -1.51 -32.70 -0.35
CA GLN A 188 -0.66 -31.83 0.46
C GLN A 188 -1.56 -30.92 1.30
N GLY A 189 -1.74 -31.29 2.56
CA GLY A 189 -2.51 -30.52 3.53
C GLY A 189 -1.67 -29.50 4.29
N ASP A 190 -2.35 -28.69 5.11
CA ASP A 190 -1.74 -27.70 6.01
C ASP A 190 -0.94 -26.54 5.38
N LEU A 191 -1.10 -26.33 4.07
CA LEU A 191 -0.49 -25.23 3.36
C LEU A 191 -1.31 -23.96 3.48
N SER A 192 -0.70 -22.78 3.46
CA SER A 192 -1.43 -21.51 3.38
C SER A 192 -1.37 -20.96 1.96
N LEU A 193 -2.52 -20.80 1.30
CA LEU A 193 -2.57 -20.20 -0.03
C LEU A 193 -2.13 -18.73 0.02
N ILE A 194 -1.02 -18.44 -0.66
CA ILE A 194 -0.45 -17.10 -0.79
C ILE A 194 -1.14 -16.36 -1.95
N GLY A 195 -1.40 -17.08 -3.04
CA GLY A 195 -2.03 -16.55 -4.24
C GLY A 195 -1.71 -17.38 -5.49
N ARG A 196 -1.99 -16.80 -6.65
CA ARG A 196 -1.61 -17.34 -7.95
C ARG A 196 -0.53 -16.45 -8.57
N LEU A 197 0.44 -17.06 -9.21
CA LEU A 197 1.54 -16.41 -9.95
C LEU A 197 1.58 -17.04 -11.33
N GLY A 198 1.02 -16.33 -12.32
CA GLY A 198 0.90 -16.85 -13.69
C GLY A 198 0.13 -18.18 -13.72
N ASP A 199 0.80 -19.25 -14.14
CA ASP A 199 0.23 -20.60 -14.25
C ASP A 199 0.55 -21.50 -13.07
N SER A 200 0.96 -20.94 -11.93
CA SER A 200 1.23 -21.70 -10.70
C SER A 200 0.46 -21.13 -9.50
N TYR A 201 -0.01 -22.02 -8.64
CA TYR A 201 -0.45 -21.68 -7.29
C TYR A 201 0.75 -21.60 -6.36
N ALA A 202 0.87 -20.50 -5.63
CA ALA A 202 1.88 -20.32 -4.60
C ALA A 202 1.28 -20.62 -3.22
N LEU A 203 1.86 -21.62 -2.57
CA LEU A 203 1.44 -22.15 -1.29
C LEU A 203 2.59 -22.00 -0.30
N TRP A 204 2.29 -21.51 0.90
CA TRP A 204 3.26 -21.44 1.99
C TRP A 204 3.18 -22.70 2.84
N ASP A 205 4.30 -23.40 3.01
CA ASP A 205 4.45 -24.46 3.99
C ASP A 205 5.02 -23.87 5.29
N PRO A 206 4.20 -23.69 6.34
CA PRO A 206 4.66 -23.12 7.61
C PRO A 206 5.61 -24.06 8.37
N ALA A 207 5.54 -25.38 8.15
CA ALA A 207 6.39 -26.35 8.82
C ALA A 207 7.81 -26.32 8.23
N ARG A 208 7.92 -26.21 6.91
CA ARG A 208 9.21 -26.13 6.20
C ARG A 208 9.74 -24.70 6.04
N LYS A 209 8.91 -23.69 6.35
CA LYS A 209 9.17 -22.27 6.06
C LYS A 209 9.57 -22.06 4.60
N ALA A 210 8.88 -22.76 3.70
CA ALA A 210 9.21 -22.81 2.29
C ALA A 210 7.97 -22.54 1.45
N THR A 211 8.19 -21.96 0.27
CA THR A 211 7.13 -21.70 -0.69
C THR A 211 7.09 -22.83 -1.71
N VAL A 212 5.92 -23.46 -1.84
CA VAL A 212 5.65 -24.52 -2.80
C VAL A 212 4.89 -23.91 -3.96
N LEU A 213 5.47 -24.01 -5.16
CA LEU A 213 4.82 -23.65 -6.41
C LEU A 213 4.24 -24.91 -7.03
N VAL A 214 2.93 -24.91 -7.29
CA VAL A 214 2.23 -26.02 -7.93
C VAL A 214 1.63 -25.54 -9.25
N PRO A 215 2.01 -26.12 -10.39
CA PRO A 215 1.42 -25.77 -11.68
C PRO A 215 -0.09 -25.99 -11.67
N VAL A 216 -0.85 -25.04 -12.22
CA VAL A 216 -2.32 -25.10 -12.28
C VAL A 216 -2.80 -26.35 -13.02
N GLY A 217 -2.05 -26.79 -14.05
CA GLY A 217 -2.36 -28.01 -14.81
C GLY A 217 -2.28 -29.30 -13.99
N ASP A 218 -1.48 -29.31 -12.93
CA ASP A 218 -1.25 -30.48 -12.09
C ASP A 218 -2.20 -30.52 -10.87
N VAL A 219 -2.98 -29.46 -10.66
CA VAL A 219 -3.94 -29.37 -9.56
C VAL A 219 -5.25 -30.07 -9.93
N GLY A 220 -5.44 -31.28 -9.40
CA GLY A 220 -6.70 -32.00 -9.54
C GLY A 220 -7.82 -31.45 -8.65
N ARG A 221 -7.47 -30.94 -7.45
CA ARG A 221 -8.43 -30.36 -6.49
C ARG A 221 -7.75 -29.40 -5.52
N LEU A 222 -8.38 -28.26 -5.24
CA LEU A 222 -7.93 -27.28 -4.24
C LEU A 222 -9.05 -27.03 -3.23
N GLU A 223 -8.81 -27.35 -1.96
CA GLU A 223 -9.76 -27.15 -0.87
C GLU A 223 -9.27 -26.07 0.09
N ILE A 224 -10.16 -25.14 0.44
CA ILE A 224 -9.89 -24.10 1.43
C ILE A 224 -10.69 -24.45 2.69
N LEU A 225 -9.99 -24.93 3.72
CA LEU A 225 -10.56 -25.36 4.99
C LEU A 225 -10.36 -24.28 6.05
N ARG A 226 -11.27 -24.19 7.03
CA ARG A 226 -11.07 -23.33 8.19
C ARG A 226 -10.11 -24.01 9.16
N LYS A 227 -9.13 -23.27 9.68
CA LYS A 227 -8.17 -23.77 10.66
C LYS A 227 -8.92 -24.34 11.87
N GLY A 228 -8.77 -25.63 12.16
CA GLY A 228 -9.47 -26.35 13.23
C GLY A 228 -10.66 -27.23 12.78
N VAL A 229 -11.09 -27.15 11.52
CA VAL A 229 -12.01 -28.12 10.92
C VAL A 229 -11.18 -29.04 10.02
N ILE A 230 -10.48 -30.00 10.64
CA ILE A 230 -9.84 -31.09 9.90
C ILE A 230 -10.97 -32.05 9.50
N PRO A 231 -11.29 -32.23 8.21
CA PRO A 231 -12.10 -33.38 7.83
C PRO A 231 -11.23 -34.61 8.09
N VAL A 232 -11.70 -35.46 8.99
CA VAL A 232 -11.22 -36.84 9.11
C VAL A 232 -11.20 -37.43 7.69
N PRO A 233 -10.09 -38.06 7.24
CA PRO A 233 -10.10 -38.73 5.95
C PRO A 233 -11.25 -39.74 5.98
N ALA A 234 -12.17 -39.66 5.02
CA ALA A 234 -13.12 -40.73 4.82
C ALA A 234 -12.30 -42.00 4.55
N ALA A 235 -12.29 -42.90 5.53
CA ALA A 235 -11.73 -44.23 5.37
C ALA A 235 -12.40 -44.88 4.15
N GLN A 236 -11.60 -45.22 3.16
CA GLN A 236 -11.92 -46.27 2.19
C GLN A 236 -11.11 -47.49 2.55
#